data_AF-A0A537SGD9-F1
#
_entry.id   AF-A0A537SGD9-F1
#
_cell.length_a   1.000
_cell.length_b   1.000
_cell.length_c   1.000
_cell.angle_alpha   90.00
_cell.angle_beta   90.00
_cell.angle_gamma   90.00
#
_symmetry.space_group_name_H-M   'P 1'
#
loop_
_entity.id
_entity.type
_entity.pdbx_description
1 polymer ?
#
loop_
_entity_poly.entity_id
_entity_poly.type
_entity_poly.pdbx_seq_one_letter_code
_entity_poly.pdbx_strand_id
1 'polypeptide(L)' 'MSNNESPAARYRRLARECLEVAHTFPNGESRTVLLQMAQVWQRLSDEYAASNTPLFQPIESERPAMQQQQQSQPKDDKKE' A
#
# COMPACT_ATOMS: atom_id res chain seq x y z
N MET A 1 2.18 12.09 20.16
CA MET A 1 3.34 11.20 20.00
C MET A 1 3.66 11.14 18.53
N SER A 2 4.82 11.64 18.12
CA SER A 2 5.20 11.75 16.72
C SER A 2 5.24 10.36 16.08
N ASN A 3 4.21 10.04 15.29
CA ASN A 3 4.10 8.79 14.55
C ASN A 3 5.03 8.83 13.31
N ASN A 4 6.31 9.15 13.53
CA ASN A 4 7.40 9.11 12.55
C ASN A 4 8.04 7.71 12.55
N GLU A 5 7.22 6.67 12.73
CA GLU A 5 7.69 5.30 12.55
C GLU A 5 7.84 5.07 11.04
N SER A 6 9.05 4.70 10.60
CA SER A 6 9.27 4.39 9.20
C SER A 6 8.38 3.21 8.79
N PRO A 7 7.86 3.18 7.54
CA PRO A 7 7.03 2.07 7.07
C PRO A 7 7.69 0.71 7.32
N ALA A 8 9.02 0.63 7.15
CA ALA A 8 9.82 -0.54 7.50
C ALA A 8 9.67 -0.96 8.97
N ALA A 9 9.78 -0.04 9.92
CA ALA A 9 9.63 -0.35 11.35
C ALA A 9 8.21 -0.85 11.67
N ARG A 10 7.19 -0.25 11.06
CA ARG A 10 5.79 -0.70 11.20
C ARG A 10 5.59 -2.12 10.70
N TYR A 11 6.13 -2.46 9.52
CA TYR A 11 6.03 -3.81 8.97
C TYR A 11 6.80 -4.84 9.81
N ARG A 12 7.97 -4.50 10.36
CA ARG A 12 8.68 -5.40 11.29
C ARG A 12 7.86 -5.70 12.53
N ARG A 13 7.13 -4.73 13.05
CA ARG A 13 6.28 -4.92 14.23
C ARG A 13 5.13 -5.86 13.92
N LEU A 14 4.43 -5.65 12.81
CA LEU A 14 3.33 -6.53 12.36
C LEU A 14 3.82 -7.97 12.11
N ALA A 15 5.00 -8.14 11.51
CA ALA A 15 5.60 -9.45 11.32
C ALA A 15 5.81 -10.18 12.67
N ARG A 16 6.33 -9.49 13.68
CA ARG A 16 6.54 -10.05 15.03
C ARG A 16 5.24 -10.41 15.71
N GLU A 17 4.25 -9.53 15.66
CA GLU A 17 2.93 -9.79 16.26
C GLU A 17 2.28 -11.02 15.61
N CYS A 18 2.39 -11.19 14.30
CA CYS A 18 1.82 -12.37 13.65
C CYS A 18 2.61 -13.66 13.89
N LEU A 19 3.94 -13.59 14.12
CA LEU A 19 4.67 -14.74 14.63
C LEU A 19 4.22 -15.12 16.03
N GLU A 20 4.09 -14.15 16.94
CA GLU A 20 3.65 -14.38 18.31
C GLU A 20 2.26 -15.03 18.34
N VAL A 21 1.32 -14.49 17.56
CA VAL A 21 -0.01 -15.07 17.40
C VAL A 21 0.09 -16.47 16.78
N ALA A 22 0.87 -16.68 15.71
CA ALA A 22 1.06 -18.00 15.10
C ALA A 22 1.59 -19.06 16.09
N HIS A 23 2.39 -18.65 17.08
CA HIS A 23 2.90 -19.55 18.11
C HIS A 23 1.85 -19.95 19.14
N THR A 24 0.75 -19.20 19.27
CA THR A 24 -0.38 -19.56 20.14
C THR A 24 -1.35 -20.55 19.47
N PHE A 25 -1.32 -20.66 18.14
CA PHE A 25 -2.15 -21.62 17.41
C PHE A 25 -1.46 -22.99 17.30
N PRO A 26 -2.24 -24.09 17.38
CA PRO A 26 -1.72 -25.41 17.05
C PRO A 26 -1.28 -25.48 15.58
N ASN A 27 -0.47 -26.48 15.26
CA ASN A 27 -0.06 -26.73 13.88
C ASN A 27 -1.30 -27.00 13.01
N GLY A 28 -1.51 -26.14 12.02
CA GLY A 28 -2.68 -26.18 11.15
C GLY A 28 -2.67 -25.02 10.16
N GLU A 29 -3.70 -24.97 9.32
CA GLU A 29 -3.82 -23.97 8.26
C GLU A 29 -3.77 -22.53 8.82
N SER A 30 -4.44 -22.26 9.94
CA SER A 30 -4.44 -20.94 10.59
C SER A 30 -3.03 -20.48 11.00
N ARG A 31 -2.22 -21.38 11.56
CA ARG A 31 -0.82 -21.11 11.89
C ARG A 31 0.00 -20.86 10.63
N THR A 32 -0.18 -21.66 9.59
CA THR A 32 0.52 -21.48 8.31
C THR A 32 0.21 -20.14 7.66
N VAL A 33 -1.06 -19.71 7.65
CA VAL A 33 -1.47 -18.42 7.10
C VAL A 33 -0.82 -17.27 7.88
N LEU A 34 -0.82 -17.32 9.21
CA LEU A 34 -0.15 -16.30 10.05
C LEU A 34 1.36 -16.23 9.81
N LEU A 35 2.02 -17.38 9.63
CA LEU A 35 3.45 -17.45 9.29
C LEU A 35 3.73 -16.86 7.90
N GLN A 36 2.86 -17.12 6.91
CA GLN A 36 2.99 -16.53 5.58
C GLN A 36 2.81 -15.01 5.62
N MET A 37 1.81 -14.52 6.36
CA MET A 37 1.60 -13.08 6.55
C MET A 37 2.80 -12.42 7.23
N ALA A 38 3.36 -13.05 8.27
CA ALA A 38 4.59 -12.59 8.92
C ALA A 38 5.76 -12.50 7.93
N GLN A 39 5.92 -13.49 7.06
CA GLN A 39 6.97 -13.50 6.03
C GLN A 39 6.78 -12.36 5.01
N VAL A 40 5.54 -12.09 4.58
CA VAL A 40 5.24 -10.99 3.66
C VAL A 40 5.59 -9.64 4.29
N TRP A 41 5.15 -9.37 5.52
CA TRP A 41 5.51 -8.12 6.20
C TRP A 41 7.02 -8.01 6.45
N GLN A 42 7.71 -9.12 6.69
CA GLN A 42 9.16 -9.08 6.84
C GLN A 42 9.86 -8.69 5.53
N ARG A 43 9.41 -9.21 4.38
CA ARG A 43 9.90 -8.79 3.06
C ARG A 43 9.61 -7.32 2.80
N LEU A 44 8.38 -6.86 3.03
CA LEU A 44 8.01 -5.44 2.91
C LEU A 44 8.90 -4.57 3.80
N SER A 45 9.20 -5.03 5.02
CA SER A 45 10.06 -4.27 5.91
C SER A 45 11.51 -4.15 5.43
N ASP A 46 12.01 -5.20 4.76
CA ASP A 46 13.36 -5.23 4.20
C ASP A 46 13.43 -4.38 2.94
N GLU A 47 12.44 -4.49 2.06
CA GLU A 47 12.29 -3.67 0.86
C GLU A 47 12.24 -2.18 1.21
N TYR A 48 11.40 -1.77 2.15
CA TYR A 48 11.32 -0.37 2.59
C TYR A 48 12.54 0.10 3.40
N ALA A 49 13.36 -0.81 3.93
CA ALA A 49 14.63 -0.47 4.58
C ALA A 49 15.78 -0.36 3.57
N ALA A 50 15.76 -1.18 2.51
CA ALA A 50 16.78 -1.24 1.46
C ALA A 50 16.54 -0.20 0.37
N SER A 51 15.28 0.04 0.01
CA SER A 51 14.89 1.08 -0.93
C SER A 51 14.35 2.29 -0.19
N ASN A 52 15.01 3.43 -0.37
CA ASN A 52 14.49 4.75 -0.01
C ASN A 52 13.29 5.16 -0.90
N THR A 53 12.59 4.18 -1.49
CA THR A 53 11.56 4.35 -2.52
C THR A 53 10.49 3.28 -2.31
N PRO A 54 9.26 3.67 -1.96
CA PRO A 54 8.16 2.72 -1.82
C PRO A 54 7.85 2.09 -3.18
N LEU A 55 8.06 0.78 -3.34
CA LEU A 55 7.58 0.02 -4.50
C LEU A 55 6.05 -0.16 -4.50
N PHE A 56 5.40 0.08 -3.36
CA PHE A 56 3.98 0.38 -3.33
C PHE A 56 3.81 1.89 -3.53
N GLN A 57 4.04 2.34 -4.75
CA GLN A 57 3.29 3.49 -5.21
C GLN A 57 1.82 3.07 -5.10
N PRO A 58 0.95 3.79 -4.36
CA PRO A 58 -0.47 3.64 -4.62
C PRO A 58 -0.65 3.78 -6.13
N ILE A 59 -1.57 3.02 -6.70
CA ILE A 59 -2.00 3.17 -8.08
C ILE A 59 -2.63 4.57 -8.21
N GLU A 60 -1.81 5.62 -8.18
CA GLU A 60 -2.13 7.02 -8.47
C GLU A 60 -1.62 7.38 -9.88
N SER A 61 -1.28 6.36 -10.67
CA SER A 61 -0.99 6.48 -12.10
C SER A 61 -2.12 5.94 -12.97
N GLU A 62 -3.34 5.93 -12.44
CA GLU A 62 -4.53 6.11 -13.28
C GLU A 62 -5.23 7.38 -12.80
N ARG A 63 -4.51 8.51 -12.83
CA ARG A 63 -5.18 9.77 -13.14
C ARG A 63 -5.85 9.52 -14.49
N PRO A 64 -7.20 9.52 -14.60
CA PRO A 64 -7.81 9.61 -15.91
C PRO A 64 -7.21 10.86 -16.54
N ALA A 65 -6.79 10.76 -17.79
CA ALA A 65 -6.29 11.86 -18.57
C ALA A 65 -7.38 12.96 -18.70
N MET A 66 -7.62 13.73 -17.63
CA MET A 66 -8.22 15.05 -17.68
C MET A 66 -7.12 16.06 -18.03
N GLN A 67 -6.33 15.74 -19.05
CA GLN A 67 -5.51 16.73 -19.74
C GLN A 67 -6.36 17.29 -20.88
N GLN A 68 -7.07 18.37 -20.56
CA GLN A 68 -7.01 19.58 -21.40
C GLN A 68 -7.58 19.49 -22.83
N GLN A 69 -8.80 18.96 -23.02
CA GLN A 69 -9.65 19.49 -24.11
C GLN A 69 -10.48 20.67 -23.60
N GLN A 70 -9.78 21.78 -23.36
CA GLN A 70 -10.37 23.09 -23.60
C GLN A 70 -10.37 23.31 -25.12
N GLN A 71 -11.44 22.88 -25.79
CA GLN A 71 -11.79 23.43 -27.08
C GLN A 71 -13.26 23.84 -27.07
N SER A 72 -13.45 25.07 -26.56
CA SER A 72 -14.44 26.05 -26.99
C SER A 72 -15.88 25.57 -27.16
N GLN A 73 -16.71 25.86 -26.16
CA GLN A 73 -18.12 26.19 -26.35
C GLN A 73 -18.28 27.16 -27.54
N PRO A 74 -19.26 26.96 -28.43
CA PRO A 74 -20.07 28.04 -28.93
C PRO A 74 -21.40 28.00 -28.16
N LYS A 75 -21.55 28.93 -27.21
CA LYS A 75 -22.88 29.37 -26.78
C LYS A 75 -23.40 30.33 -27.85
N ASP A 76 -24.56 29.96 -28.38
CA ASP A 76 -25.64 30.81 -28.91
C ASP A 76 -25.31 31.82 -30.02
N ASP A 77 -26.03 31.74 -31.14
CA ASP A 77 -27.14 32.68 -31.34
C ASP A 77 -28.06 32.24 -32.49
N LYS A 78 -29.34 32.50 -32.28
CA LYS A 78 -30.48 32.22 -33.14
C LYS A 78 -30.83 33.50 -33.93
N LYS A 79 -30.78 33.45 -35.27
CA LYS A 79 -31.47 34.34 -36.24
C LYS A 79 -31.07 33.83 -37.63
N GLU A 80 -31.96 33.46 -38.54
CA GLU A 80 -33.21 34.09 -39.02
C GLU A 80 -34.09 33.02 -39.67
#